data_AF-A0A1E4K4U1-F1
#
_entry.id   AF-A0A1E4K4U1-F1
#
_cell.length_a   1.000
_cell.length_b   1.000
_cell.length_c   1.000
_cell.angle_alpha   90.00
_cell.angle_beta   90.00
_cell.angle_gamma   90.00
#
_symmetry.space_group_name_H-M   'P 1'
#
loop_
_entity.id
_entity.type
_entity.pdbx_description
1 polymer ?
#
loop_
_entity_poly.entity_id
_entity_poly.type
_entity_poly.pdbx_seq_one_letter_code
_entity_poly.pdbx_strand_id
1 'polypeptide(L)' 'MAASKHRNRAQQRVLQTLSVLIDRGKAGALPGEIANAIATIPSNTTRDLANLQHGGFARTVDGRWYAVIPPAAATKIGNL' A
#
# COMPACT_ATOMS: atom_id res chain seq x y z
N MET A 1 -27.50 11.16 0.10
CA MET A 1 -26.33 10.48 -0.49
C MET A 1 -25.06 11.28 -0.20
N ALA A 2 -24.27 10.89 0.82
CA ALA A 2 -23.05 11.60 1.24
C ALA A 2 -21.75 10.80 0.99
N ALA A 3 -21.85 9.56 0.51
CA ALA A 3 -20.73 8.61 0.41
C ALA A 3 -19.66 8.97 -0.63
N SER A 4 -19.89 9.92 -1.54
CA SER A 4 -18.91 10.32 -2.57
C SER A 4 -17.90 11.36 -2.07
N LYS A 5 -18.27 12.24 -1.12
CA LYS A 5 -17.41 13.36 -0.70
C LYS A 5 -16.16 12.90 0.07
N HIS A 6 -16.24 11.76 0.77
CA HIS A 6 -15.16 11.25 1.60
C HIS A 6 -14.34 10.13 0.95
N ARG A 7 -14.62 9.75 -0.32
CA ARG A 7 -13.89 8.69 -1.02
C ARG A 7 -12.93 9.28 -2.04
N ASN A 8 -11.63 9.15 -1.79
CA ASN A 8 -10.57 9.53 -2.73
C ASN A 8 -10.02 8.31 -3.47
N ARG A 9 -9.92 8.37 -4.80
CA ARG A 9 -9.45 7.25 -5.64
C ARG A 9 -8.04 6.78 -5.27
N ALA A 10 -7.12 7.69 -4.95
CA ALA A 10 -5.75 7.32 -4.57
C ALA A 10 -5.73 6.60 -3.22
N GLN A 11 -6.50 7.07 -2.23
CA GLN A 11 -6.60 6.41 -0.93
C GLN A 11 -7.18 5.00 -1.06
N GLN A 12 -8.22 4.82 -1.87
CA GLN A 12 -8.80 3.49 -2.12
C GLN A 12 -7.80 2.56 -2.80
N ARG A 13 -7.01 3.06 -3.76
CA ARG A 13 -5.96 2.29 -4.43
C ARG A 13 -4.82 1.90 -3.49
N VAL A 14 -4.41 2.78 -2.58
CA VAL A 14 -3.42 2.45 -1.54
C VAL A 14 -3.92 1.30 -0.65
N LEU A 15 -5.20 1.31 -0.27
CA LEU A 15 -5.81 0.22 0.50
C LEU A 15 -5.86 -1.09 -0.29
N GLN A 16 -6.16 -1.05 -1.59
CA GLN A 16 -6.09 -2.22 -2.46
C GLN A 16 -4.66 -2.77 -2.58
N THR A 17 -3.67 -1.89 -2.76
CA THR A 17 -2.24 -2.27 -2.76
C THR A 17 -1.87 -2.99 -1.46
N LEU A 18 -2.27 -2.46 -0.30
CA LEU A 18 -2.02 -3.09 1.00
C LEU A 18 -2.70 -4.47 1.09
N SER A 19 -3.94 -4.59 0.62
CA SER A 19 -4.67 -5.86 0.60
C SER A 19 -3.93 -6.92 -0.22
N VAL A 20 -3.36 -6.58 -1.38
CA VAL A 20 -2.56 -7.51 -2.18
C VAL A 20 -1.33 -7.98 -1.41
N LEU A 21 -0.63 -7.08 -0.73
CA LEU A 21 0.54 -7.44 0.06
C LEU A 21 0.20 -8.38 1.23
N ILE A 22 -0.95 -8.15 1.87
CA ILE A 22 -1.45 -9.02 2.95
C ILE A 22 -1.74 -10.42 2.40
N ASP A 23 -2.46 -10.51 1.27
CA ASP A 23 -2.85 -11.77 0.65
C ASP A 23 -1.64 -12.59 0.17
N ARG A 24 -0.60 -11.91 -0.34
CA ARG A 24 0.68 -12.54 -0.71
C ARG A 24 1.53 -12.97 0.49
N GLY A 25 1.32 -12.36 1.65
CA GLY A 25 2.00 -12.70 2.90
C GLY A 25 3.52 -12.80 2.75
N LYS A 26 4.08 -13.98 3.08
CA LYS A 26 5.54 -14.24 3.05
C LYS A 26 6.14 -14.37 1.65
N ALA A 27 5.34 -14.47 0.60
CA ALA A 27 5.86 -14.45 -0.77
C ALA A 27 6.28 -13.03 -1.20
N GLY A 28 5.68 -12.01 -0.57
CA GLY A 28 5.78 -10.63 -1.01
C GLY A 28 5.27 -10.43 -2.44
N ALA A 29 5.46 -9.23 -2.98
CA ALA A 29 5.10 -8.92 -4.36
C ALA A 29 6.05 -7.91 -5.00
N LEU A 30 6.27 -8.05 -6.30
CA LEU A 30 6.93 -7.04 -7.13
C LEU A 30 5.92 -5.95 -7.51
N PRO A 31 6.37 -4.70 -7.77
CA PRO A 31 5.46 -3.62 -8.16
C PRO A 31 4.61 -3.93 -9.39
N GLY A 32 5.16 -4.65 -10.38
CA GLY A 32 4.41 -5.07 -11.56
C GLY A 32 3.30 -6.08 -11.26
N GLU A 33 3.53 -7.02 -10.33
CA GLU A 33 2.53 -7.99 -9.91
C GLU A 33 1.35 -7.29 -9.21
N ILE A 34 1.64 -6.31 -8.37
CA ILE A 34 0.63 -5.50 -7.68
C ILE A 34 -0.15 -4.65 -8.68
N ALA A 35 0.55 -3.97 -9.59
CA ALA A 35 -0.07 -3.12 -10.61
C ALA A 35 -1.08 -3.91 -11.46
N ASN A 36 -0.71 -5.11 -11.89
CA ASN A 36 -1.57 -6.03 -12.62
C ASN A 36 -2.76 -6.50 -11.76
N ALA A 37 -2.53 -6.86 -10.50
CA ALA A 37 -3.58 -7.36 -9.61
C ALA A 37 -4.70 -6.34 -9.33
N ILE A 38 -4.38 -5.05 -9.29
CA ILE A 38 -5.35 -3.98 -9.03
C ILE A 38 -5.68 -3.12 -10.26
N ALA A 39 -5.29 -3.59 -11.45
CA ALA A 39 -5.53 -2.91 -12.73
C ALA A 39 -5.11 -1.42 -12.72
N THR A 40 -3.88 -1.15 -12.28
CA THR A 40 -3.29 0.20 -12.29
C THR A 40 -1.94 0.23 -13.01
N ILE A 41 -1.36 1.42 -13.17
CA ILE A 41 -0.05 1.59 -13.80
C ILE A 41 1.07 1.48 -12.75
N PRO A 42 2.28 1.01 -13.13
CA PRO A 42 3.39 0.85 -12.20
C PRO A 42 3.75 2.10 -11.40
N SER A 43 3.64 3.29 -11.99
CA SER A 43 3.95 4.55 -11.30
C SER A 43 2.98 4.88 -10.16
N ASN A 44 1.71 4.45 -10.25
CA ASN A 44 0.76 4.56 -9.14
C ASN A 44 1.15 3.61 -8.02
N THR A 45 1.47 2.36 -8.36
CA THR A 45 1.94 1.37 -7.39
C THR A 45 3.18 1.83 -6.65
N THR A 46 4.18 2.39 -7.33
CA THR A 46 5.39 2.92 -6.68
C THR A 46 5.06 4.02 -5.66
N ARG A 47 4.14 4.95 -5.98
CA ARG A 47 3.70 5.99 -5.03
C ARG A 47 2.96 5.40 -3.85
N ASP A 48 2.09 4.43 -4.09
CA ASP A 48 1.30 3.79 -3.04
C ASP A 48 2.22 3.01 -2.08
N LEU A 49 3.19 2.26 -2.60
CA LEU A 49 4.20 1.54 -1.83
C LEU A 49 5.08 2.49 -1.00
N ALA A 50 5.50 3.62 -1.57
CA ALA A 50 6.26 4.64 -0.84
C ALA A 50 5.44 5.21 0.34
N ASN A 51 4.15 5.50 0.14
CA ASN A 51 3.26 5.96 1.21
C ASN A 51 3.03 4.89 2.28
N LEU A 52 2.84 3.63 1.88
CA LEU A 52 2.69 2.52 2.82
C LEU A 52 3.97 2.29 3.63
N GLN A 53 5.14 2.42 3.01
CA GLN A 53 6.42 2.33 3.71
C GLN A 53 6.61 3.47 4.70
N HIS A 54 6.31 4.71 4.27
CA HIS A 54 6.37 5.88 5.14
C HIS A 54 5.43 5.74 6.35
N GLY A 55 4.23 5.20 6.14
CA GLY A 55 3.26 4.91 7.21
C GLY A 55 3.58 3.67 8.05
N GLY A 56 4.65 2.92 7.75
CA GLY A 56 5.02 1.71 8.48
C GLY A 56 4.16 0.47 8.17
N PHE A 57 3.36 0.51 7.11
CA PHE A 57 2.47 -0.58 6.67
C PHE A 57 3.09 -1.50 5.62
N ALA A 58 4.23 -1.13 5.05
CA ALA A 58 4.96 -1.97 4.10
C ALA A 58 6.47 -1.84 4.26
N ARG A 59 7.20 -2.86 3.83
CA ARG A 59 8.66 -2.84 3.71
C ARG A 59 9.11 -3.58 2.46
N THR A 60 10.31 -3.28 1.99
CA THR A 60 10.97 -4.03 0.91
C THR A 60 12.06 -4.93 1.47
N VAL A 61 12.14 -6.17 0.98
CA VAL A 61 13.18 -7.16 1.28
C VAL A 61 13.54 -7.84 -0.04
N ASP A 62 14.82 -7.81 -0.43
CA ASP A 62 15.32 -8.40 -1.67
C ASP A 62 14.50 -8.00 -2.92
N GLY A 63 14.08 -6.73 -2.98
CA GLY A 63 13.30 -6.18 -4.09
C GLY A 63 11.81 -6.53 -4.09
N ARG A 64 11.35 -7.35 -3.13
CA ARG A 64 9.94 -7.70 -2.95
C ARG A 64 9.32 -6.89 -1.81
N TRP A 65 8.06 -6.52 -1.99
CA TRP A 65 7.29 -5.76 -1.02
C TRP A 65 6.44 -6.66 -0.13
N TYR A 66 6.37 -6.32 1.15
CA TYR A 66 5.67 -7.07 2.19
C TYR A 66 4.80 -6.12 3.01
N ALA A 67 3.61 -6.57 3.38
CA ALA A 67 2.80 -5.88 4.39
C ALA A 67 3.48 -6.00 5.76
N VAL A 68 3.38 -4.95 6.55
CA VAL A 68 3.88 -4.87 7.92
C VAL A 68 2.72 -4.49 8.81
N ILE A 69 2.57 -5.18 9.94
CA ILE A 69 1.72 -4.71 11.03
C ILE A 69 2.59 -3.72 11.81
N PRO A 70 2.31 -2.41 11.75
CA PRO A 70 3.06 -1.46 12.56
C PRO A 70 2.85 -1.78 14.05
N PRO A 71 3.88 -1.71 14.90
CA PRO A 71 3.70 -1.88 16.34
C PRO A 71 2.65 -0.87 16.86
N ALA A 72 1.84 -1.28 17.84
CA ALA A 72 0.69 -0.52 18.35
C ALA A 72 1.01 0.91 18.85
N ALA A 73 2.30 1.25 19.03
CA ALA A 73 2.74 2.62 19.18
C ALA A 73 2.63 3.31 17.82
N ALA A 74 1.44 3.86 17.54
CA ALA A 74 1.15 4.68 16.38
C ALA A 74 2.34 5.58 16.04
N THR A 75 3.11 5.17 15.03
CA THR A 75 4.08 6.04 14.38
C THR A 75 3.28 7.26 13.96
N LYS A 76 3.52 8.40 14.63
CA LYS A 76 2.97 9.69 14.20
C LYS A 76 3.25 9.76 12.71
N ILE A 77 2.19 9.70 11.89
CA ILE A 77 2.31 10.00 10.47
C ILE A 77 2.82 11.44 10.47
N GLY A 78 4.11 11.61 10.20
CA GLY A 78 4.78 12.90 10.26
C GLY A 78 4.01 13.90 9.40
N ASN A 79 3.88 15.14 9.89
CA ASN A 79 3.07 16.22 9.33
C ASN A 79 2.83 16.09 7.81
N LEU A 80 1.64 15.58 7.45
CA LEU A 80 1.08 15.60 6.11
C LEU A 80 0.62 17.01 5.74
#